data_AF-B5I224-F1
#
_entry.id   AF-B5I224-F1
#
_cell.length_a   1.000
_cell.length_b   1.000
_cell.length_c   1.000
_cell.angle_alpha   90.00
_cell.angle_beta   90.00
_cell.angle_gamma   90.00
#
_symmetry.space_group_name_H-M   'P 1'
#
loop_
_entity.id
_entity.type
_entity.pdbx_description
1 polymer ?
#
loop_
_entity_poly.entity_id
_entity_poly.type
_entity_poly.pdbx_seq_one_letter_code
_entity_poly.pdbx_strand_id
1 'polypeptide(L)'
;MSGLAEVGERADAELLWALTSHAVAAVRARAVAGLRALDVTDVARMRELLDDPAPGVVREAALALLPSARMLDERWLMRRLAARRPRQERVSAFRLLNAHEGLVRLRAAVALLDDPDDRLRYWARQSVERWRPTADVPRGSAEVGELLDRARLLDPYTVHRLKWEAGIKA
;
A
#
# COMPACT_ATOMS: atom_id res chain seq x y z
N MET A 1 13.27 -25.58 26.76
CA MET A 1 12.38 -26.56 26.10
C MET A 1 11.97 -25.96 24.78
N SER A 2 12.73 -26.21 23.71
CA SER A 2 12.44 -25.79 22.32
C SER A 2 12.89 -26.94 21.43
N GLY A 3 12.08 -27.37 20.46
CA GLY A 3 12.57 -28.44 19.56
C GLY A 3 11.55 -29.16 18.67
N LEU A 4 10.25 -29.07 18.93
CA LEU A 4 9.23 -29.70 18.05
C LEU A 4 8.26 -28.69 17.44
N ALA A 5 7.74 -27.75 18.23
CA ALA A 5 6.88 -26.68 17.70
C ALA A 5 7.64 -25.75 16.72
N GLU A 6 8.85 -25.33 17.10
CA GLU A 6 9.70 -24.46 16.29
C GLU A 6 10.17 -25.12 14.97
N VAL A 7 10.35 -26.44 14.96
CA VAL A 7 10.71 -27.21 13.75
C VAL A 7 9.49 -27.39 12.85
N GLY A 8 8.30 -27.59 13.43
CA GLY A 8 7.04 -27.66 12.70
C GLY A 8 6.73 -26.36 11.96
N GLU A 9 6.80 -25.21 12.66
CA GLU A 9 6.55 -23.89 12.07
C GLU A 9 7.51 -23.56 10.91
N ARG A 10 8.80 -23.94 11.05
CA ARG A 10 9.81 -23.71 10.01
C ARG A 10 9.59 -24.61 8.78
N ALA A 11 9.32 -25.89 8.99
CA ALA A 11 9.05 -26.83 7.89
C ALA A 11 7.76 -26.46 7.13
N ASP A 12 6.73 -26.02 7.86
CA ASP A 12 5.48 -25.54 7.28
C ASP A 12 5.71 -24.29 6.43
N ALA A 13 6.56 -23.35 6.90
CA ALA A 13 6.90 -22.16 6.14
C ALA A 13 7.66 -22.48 4.84
N GLU A 14 8.64 -23.39 4.86
CA GLU A 14 9.37 -23.80 3.66
C GLU A 14 8.44 -24.45 2.61
N LEU A 15 7.53 -25.31 3.06
CA LEU A 15 6.51 -25.90 2.19
C LEU A 15 5.59 -24.84 1.57
N LEU A 16 5.09 -23.90 2.38
CA LEU A 16 4.24 -22.83 1.89
C LEU A 16 4.99 -21.92 0.91
N TRP A 17 6.28 -21.64 1.14
CA TRP A 17 7.11 -20.92 0.17
C TRP A 17 7.24 -21.66 -1.17
N ALA A 18 7.38 -22.98 -1.17
CA ALA A 18 7.40 -23.74 -2.42
C ALA A 18 6.06 -23.64 -3.17
N LEU A 19 4.93 -23.63 -2.44
CA LEU A 19 3.59 -23.52 -3.02
C LEU A 19 3.28 -22.14 -3.63
N THR A 20 4.08 -21.10 -3.37
CA THR A 20 3.91 -19.79 -4.04
C THR A 20 4.28 -19.82 -5.52
N SER A 21 4.91 -20.90 -6.02
CA SER A 21 5.19 -21.11 -7.46
C SER A 21 4.24 -22.13 -8.12
N HIS A 22 3.20 -22.57 -7.40
CA HIS A 22 2.28 -23.59 -7.89
C HIS A 22 1.46 -23.09 -9.10
N ALA A 23 1.18 -23.98 -10.07
CA ALA A 23 0.46 -23.63 -11.30
C ALA A 23 -0.96 -23.06 -11.01
N VAL A 24 -1.65 -23.62 -10.02
CA VAL A 24 -3.00 -23.18 -9.63
C VAL A 24 -2.94 -21.93 -8.75
N ALA A 25 -3.54 -20.84 -9.24
CA ALA A 25 -3.58 -19.54 -8.57
C ALA A 25 -4.19 -19.58 -7.15
N ALA A 26 -5.22 -20.40 -6.94
CA ALA A 26 -5.85 -20.55 -5.63
C ALA A 26 -4.88 -21.15 -4.59
N VAL A 27 -4.02 -22.09 -5.01
CA VAL A 27 -3.00 -22.69 -4.14
C VAL A 27 -1.96 -21.64 -3.77
N ARG A 28 -1.45 -20.87 -4.74
CA ARG A 28 -0.51 -19.77 -4.47
C ARG A 28 -1.08 -18.77 -3.48
N ALA A 29 -2.32 -18.32 -3.68
CA ALA A 29 -2.95 -17.34 -2.80
C ALA A 29 -3.10 -17.88 -1.37
N ARG A 30 -3.47 -19.16 -1.21
CA ARG A 30 -3.56 -19.80 0.10
C ARG A 30 -2.20 -20.02 0.75
N ALA A 31 -1.17 -20.30 -0.03
CA ALA A 31 0.19 -20.40 0.48
C ALA A 31 0.66 -19.06 1.08
N VAL A 32 0.44 -17.94 0.36
CA VAL A 32 0.78 -16.60 0.86
C VAL A 32 -0.05 -16.22 2.09
N ALA A 33 -1.34 -16.56 2.10
CA ALA A 33 -2.19 -16.36 3.27
C ALA A 33 -1.70 -17.17 4.49
N GLY A 34 -1.23 -18.40 4.27
CA GLY A 34 -0.64 -19.26 5.30
C GLY A 34 0.66 -18.67 5.86
N LEU A 35 1.58 -18.25 4.99
CA LEU A 35 2.83 -17.58 5.39
C LEU A 35 2.55 -16.34 6.26
N ARG A 36 1.58 -15.52 5.84
CA ARG A 36 1.13 -14.35 6.60
C ARG A 36 0.53 -14.73 7.95
N ALA A 37 -0.23 -15.82 8.04
CA ALA A 37 -0.84 -16.28 9.28
C ALA A 37 0.18 -16.81 10.28
N LEU A 38 1.30 -17.35 9.79
CA LEU A 38 2.44 -17.79 10.60
C LEU A 38 3.42 -16.65 10.92
N ASP A 39 3.13 -15.42 10.50
CA ASP A 39 4.03 -14.25 10.59
C ASP A 39 5.41 -14.46 9.94
N VAL A 40 5.49 -15.38 8.96
CA VAL A 40 6.71 -15.63 8.19
C VAL A 40 6.70 -14.77 6.93
N THR A 41 7.22 -13.55 7.06
CA THR A 41 7.27 -12.58 5.95
C THR A 41 8.72 -12.35 5.49
N ASP A 42 9.03 -12.81 4.29
CA ASP A 42 10.22 -12.38 3.54
C ASP A 42 9.80 -11.23 2.60
N VAL A 43 10.23 -10.00 2.93
CA VAL A 43 9.85 -8.78 2.20
C VAL A 43 10.23 -8.85 0.72
N ALA A 44 11.40 -9.41 0.39
CA ALA A 44 11.87 -9.48 -0.99
C ALA A 44 11.01 -10.46 -1.79
N ARG A 45 10.75 -11.66 -1.25
CA ARG A 45 9.89 -12.65 -1.91
C ARG A 45 8.44 -12.20 -2.02
N MET A 46 7.88 -11.58 -0.97
CA MET A 46 6.52 -11.06 -1.02
C MET A 46 6.37 -9.92 -2.03
N ARG A 47 7.42 -9.11 -2.22
CA ARG A 47 7.42 -8.05 -3.23
C ARG A 47 7.29 -8.61 -4.65
N GLU A 48 7.97 -9.71 -4.97
CA GLU A 48 7.86 -10.37 -6.28
C GLU A 48 6.43 -10.86 -6.57
N LEU A 49 5.75 -11.36 -5.55
CA LEU A 49 4.35 -11.82 -5.65
C LEU A 49 3.34 -10.70 -5.91
N LEU A 50 3.74 -9.42 -5.82
CA LEU A 50 2.91 -8.30 -6.27
C LEU A 50 2.77 -8.22 -7.79
N ASP A 51 3.62 -8.94 -8.53
CA ASP A 51 3.58 -9.09 -9.99
C ASP A 51 2.88 -10.38 -10.45
N ASP A 52 2.31 -11.17 -9.52
CA ASP A 52 1.54 -12.37 -9.86
C ASP A 52 0.30 -11.99 -10.70
N PRO A 53 -0.04 -12.75 -11.76
CA PRO A 53 -1.21 -12.44 -12.58
C PRO A 53 -2.54 -12.62 -11.82
N ALA A 54 -2.57 -13.41 -10.76
CA ALA A 54 -3.78 -13.71 -10.00
C ALA A 54 -4.03 -12.63 -8.92
N PRO A 55 -5.19 -11.93 -8.96
CA PRO A 55 -5.51 -10.89 -7.97
C PRO A 55 -5.51 -11.37 -6.52
N GLY A 56 -5.83 -12.65 -6.28
CA GLY A 56 -5.80 -13.25 -4.95
C GLY A 56 -4.39 -13.29 -4.35
N VAL A 57 -3.37 -13.61 -5.16
CA VAL A 57 -1.97 -13.66 -4.72
C VAL A 57 -1.48 -12.24 -4.42
N VAL A 58 -1.69 -11.30 -5.35
CA VAL A 58 -1.31 -9.89 -5.18
C VAL A 58 -1.95 -9.29 -3.92
N ARG A 59 -3.22 -9.64 -3.64
CA ARG A 59 -3.91 -9.18 -2.43
C ARG A 59 -3.25 -9.70 -1.17
N GLU A 60 -2.98 -11.02 -1.07
CA GLU A 60 -2.37 -11.61 0.14
C GLU A 60 -0.94 -11.12 0.33
N ALA A 61 -0.15 -10.99 -0.74
CA ALA A 61 1.20 -10.45 -0.68
C ALA A 61 1.21 -9.00 -0.17
N ALA A 62 0.29 -8.16 -0.67
CA ALA A 62 0.14 -6.79 -0.18
C ALA A 62 -0.27 -6.73 1.30
N LEU A 63 -1.10 -7.67 1.78
CA LEU A 63 -1.45 -7.74 3.20
C LEU A 63 -0.29 -8.21 4.06
N ALA A 64 0.54 -9.15 3.58
CA ALA A 64 1.73 -9.62 4.28
C ALA A 64 2.79 -8.50 4.38
N LEU A 65 2.87 -7.65 3.36
CA LEU A 65 3.81 -6.53 3.31
C LEU A 65 3.38 -5.29 4.10
N LEU A 66 2.12 -5.19 4.54
CA LEU A 66 1.61 -4.00 5.24
C LEU A 66 2.45 -3.58 6.46
N PRO A 67 2.83 -4.51 7.38
CA PRO A 67 3.68 -4.16 8.52
C PRO A 67 5.05 -3.59 8.12
N SER A 68 5.56 -4.00 6.97
CA SER A 68 6.87 -3.59 6.43
C SER A 68 6.75 -2.59 5.27
N ALA A 69 5.60 -1.96 5.06
CA ALA A 69 5.34 -1.15 3.86
C ALA A 69 6.39 -0.05 3.63
N ARG A 70 6.86 0.59 4.72
CA ARG A 70 7.88 1.65 4.69
C ARG A 70 9.27 1.18 4.24
N MET A 71 9.52 -0.13 4.20
CA MET A 71 10.76 -0.71 3.67
C MET A 71 10.75 -0.82 2.14
N LEU A 72 9.59 -0.68 1.50
CA LEU A 72 9.45 -0.77 0.04
C LEU A 72 9.81 0.56 -0.62
N ASP A 73 10.39 0.47 -1.83
CA ASP A 73 10.71 1.65 -2.63
C ASP A 73 9.43 2.42 -3.02
N GLU A 74 9.28 3.64 -2.49
CA GLU A 74 8.16 4.53 -2.76
C GLU A 74 7.99 4.77 -4.26
N ARG A 75 9.09 5.05 -4.97
CA ARG A 75 9.04 5.38 -6.40
C ARG A 75 8.51 4.21 -7.22
N TRP A 76 8.90 2.98 -6.87
CA TRP A 76 8.40 1.76 -7.49
C TRP A 76 6.92 1.57 -7.23
N LEU A 77 6.44 1.74 -5.99
CA LEU A 77 5.01 1.68 -5.67
C LEU A 77 4.21 2.76 -6.41
N MET A 78 4.70 3.99 -6.47
CA MET A 78 4.04 5.10 -7.17
C MET A 78 3.86 4.80 -8.68
N ARG A 79 4.84 4.16 -9.34
CA ARG A 79 4.71 3.73 -10.74
C ARG A 79 3.59 2.71 -10.96
N ARG A 80 3.23 1.93 -9.94
CA ARG A 80 2.14 0.94 -10.00
C ARG A 80 0.75 1.57 -9.89
N LEU A 81 0.65 2.85 -9.52
CA LEU A 81 -0.62 3.59 -9.50
C LEU A 81 -1.08 4.07 -10.89
N ALA A 82 -0.26 3.94 -11.93
CA ALA A 82 -0.61 4.44 -13.26
C ALA A 82 -1.92 3.81 -13.79
N ALA A 83 -2.83 4.62 -14.31
CA ALA A 83 -4.18 4.19 -14.73
C ALA A 83 -4.20 3.00 -15.73
N ARG A 84 -3.16 2.87 -16.56
CA ARG A 84 -2.99 1.75 -17.51
C ARG A 84 -2.65 0.40 -16.86
N ARG A 85 -2.25 0.40 -15.58
CA ARG A 85 -1.92 -0.83 -14.84
C ARG A 85 -3.20 -1.58 -14.47
N PRO A 86 -3.16 -2.91 -14.36
CA PRO A 86 -4.28 -3.70 -13.84
C PRO A 86 -4.77 -3.18 -12.48
N ARG A 87 -6.08 -3.22 -12.27
CA ARG A 87 -6.74 -2.73 -11.06
C ARG A 87 -6.10 -3.25 -9.78
N GLN A 88 -5.78 -4.55 -9.73
CA GLN A 88 -5.18 -5.18 -8.55
C GLN A 88 -3.81 -4.61 -8.18
N GLU A 89 -2.99 -4.22 -9.17
CA GLU A 89 -1.70 -3.58 -8.93
C GLU A 89 -1.89 -2.19 -8.32
N ARG A 90 -2.85 -1.41 -8.83
CA ARG A 90 -3.15 -0.08 -8.29
C ARG A 90 -3.69 -0.18 -6.87
N VAL A 91 -4.60 -1.12 -6.60
CA VAL A 91 -5.16 -1.36 -5.26
C VAL A 91 -4.08 -1.79 -4.27
N SER A 92 -3.19 -2.72 -4.63
CA SER A 92 -2.12 -3.17 -3.73
C SER A 92 -1.10 -2.07 -3.47
N ALA A 93 -0.67 -1.37 -4.51
CA ALA A 93 0.26 -0.26 -4.38
C ALA A 93 -0.32 0.89 -3.54
N PHE A 94 -1.58 1.25 -3.77
CA PHE A 94 -2.24 2.29 -2.96
C PHE A 94 -2.34 1.86 -1.50
N ARG A 95 -2.71 0.61 -1.22
CA ARG A 95 -2.77 0.09 0.14
C ARG A 95 -1.42 0.20 0.85
N LEU A 96 -0.33 -0.20 0.17
CA LEU A 96 1.01 -0.14 0.72
C LEU A 96 1.45 1.31 0.96
N LEU A 97 1.33 2.19 -0.05
CA LEU A 97 1.64 3.61 0.08
C LEU A 97 0.80 4.32 1.14
N ASN A 98 -0.47 3.94 1.31
CA ASN A 98 -1.36 4.52 2.30
C ASN A 98 -1.03 4.08 3.73
N ALA A 99 -0.26 3.00 3.90
CA ALA A 99 0.34 2.61 5.18
C ALA A 99 1.63 3.40 5.49
N HIS A 100 2.19 4.10 4.50
CA HIS A 100 3.08 5.21 4.81
C HIS A 100 2.27 6.33 5.46
N GLU A 101 2.96 7.22 6.17
CA GLU A 101 2.36 8.43 6.73
C GLU A 101 2.83 9.65 5.94
N GLY A 102 2.45 10.84 6.41
CA GLY A 102 2.99 12.10 5.91
C GLY A 102 2.81 12.29 4.40
N LEU A 103 3.87 12.77 3.76
CA LEU A 103 3.84 13.22 2.38
C LEU A 103 3.62 12.07 1.39
N VAL A 104 4.14 10.88 1.67
CA VAL A 104 3.99 9.70 0.78
C VAL A 104 2.53 9.30 0.65
N ARG A 105 1.81 9.25 1.77
CA ARG A 105 0.37 8.96 1.77
C ARG A 105 -0.41 10.00 0.98
N LEU A 106 -0.09 11.28 1.15
CA LEU A 106 -0.76 12.37 0.42
C LEU A 106 -0.51 12.27 -1.08
N ARG A 107 0.74 12.05 -1.52
CA ARG A 107 1.10 11.84 -2.93
C ARG A 107 0.28 10.70 -3.55
N ALA A 108 0.22 9.56 -2.87
CA ALA A 108 -0.49 8.38 -3.35
C ALA A 108 -1.99 8.61 -3.46
N ALA A 109 -2.59 9.30 -2.47
CA ALA A 109 -4.00 9.63 -2.49
C ALA A 109 -4.34 10.62 -3.60
N VAL A 110 -3.57 11.71 -3.75
CA VAL A 110 -3.80 12.69 -4.82
C VAL A 110 -3.63 12.07 -6.21
N ALA A 111 -2.68 11.15 -6.39
CA ALA A 111 -2.47 10.46 -7.67
C ALA A 111 -3.68 9.62 -8.14
N LEU A 112 -4.60 9.26 -7.25
CA LEU A 112 -5.76 8.42 -7.55
C LEU A 112 -7.11 9.16 -7.48
N LEU A 113 -7.11 10.49 -7.29
CA LEU A 113 -8.35 11.26 -7.23
C LEU A 113 -9.16 11.20 -8.54
N ASP A 114 -8.47 10.96 -9.66
CA ASP A 114 -9.03 10.81 -11.01
C ASP A 114 -8.89 9.37 -11.55
N ASP A 115 -8.64 8.37 -10.69
CA ASP A 115 -8.50 6.97 -11.13
C ASP A 115 -9.79 6.49 -11.84
N PRO A 116 -9.71 5.70 -12.93
CA PRO A 116 -10.92 5.20 -13.60
C PRO A 116 -11.80 4.30 -12.72
N ASP A 117 -11.27 3.71 -11.65
CA ASP A 117 -12.04 2.91 -10.70
C ASP A 117 -12.66 3.78 -9.59
N ASP A 118 -13.99 3.82 -9.56
CA ASP A 118 -14.78 4.63 -8.62
C ASP A 118 -14.44 4.35 -7.15
N ARG A 119 -14.14 3.09 -6.82
CA ARG A 119 -13.82 2.67 -5.46
C ARG A 119 -12.43 3.14 -5.05
N LEU A 120 -11.46 3.12 -5.97
CA LEU A 120 -10.14 3.72 -5.75
C LEU A 120 -10.25 5.23 -5.57
N ARG A 121 -11.01 5.94 -6.41
CA ARG A 121 -11.26 7.39 -6.22
C ARG A 121 -11.86 7.68 -4.86
N TYR A 122 -12.85 6.90 -4.44
CA TYR A 122 -13.48 7.04 -3.13
C TYR A 122 -12.48 6.87 -1.98
N TRP A 123 -11.66 5.80 -2.00
CA TRP A 123 -10.64 5.58 -0.98
C TRP A 123 -9.55 6.64 -0.98
N ALA A 124 -9.16 7.13 -2.14
CA ALA A 124 -8.20 8.22 -2.31
C ALA A 124 -8.71 9.51 -1.64
N ARG A 125 -9.95 9.91 -1.92
CA ARG A 125 -10.59 11.08 -1.27
C ARG A 125 -10.63 10.94 0.24
N GLN A 126 -11.10 9.79 0.74
CA GLN A 126 -11.10 9.49 2.18
C GLN A 126 -9.70 9.56 2.79
N SER A 127 -8.66 9.15 2.05
CA SER A 127 -7.29 9.25 2.53
C SER A 127 -6.82 10.70 2.67
N VAL A 128 -7.11 11.57 1.69
CA VAL A 128 -6.78 13.00 1.74
C VAL A 128 -7.55 13.70 2.87
N GLU A 129 -8.85 13.47 3.01
CA GLU A 129 -9.68 14.10 4.07
C GLU A 129 -9.15 13.78 5.48
N ARG A 130 -8.67 12.55 5.67
CA ARG A 130 -8.10 12.04 6.91
C ARG A 130 -6.61 12.30 7.05
N TRP A 131 -5.96 12.87 6.03
CA TRP A 131 -4.55 13.18 6.09
C TRP A 131 -4.31 14.28 7.11
N ARG A 132 -3.20 14.17 7.85
CA ARG A 132 -2.67 15.19 8.74
C ARG A 132 -1.17 15.25 8.52
N PRO A 133 -0.54 16.44 8.59
CA PRO A 133 0.91 16.54 8.53
C PRO A 133 1.52 15.79 9.72
N THR A 134 2.50 14.94 9.44
CA THR A 134 3.32 14.26 10.43
C THR A 134 4.60 15.06 10.70
N ALA A 135 5.35 14.68 11.74
CA ALA A 135 6.54 15.43 12.17
C ALA A 135 7.64 15.52 11.09
N ASP A 136 7.69 14.55 10.18
CA ASP A 136 8.62 14.50 9.04
C ASP A 136 8.20 15.37 7.84
N VAL A 137 6.97 15.92 7.85
CA VAL A 137 6.51 16.82 6.79
C VAL A 137 6.95 18.25 7.10
N PRO A 138 7.80 18.88 6.27
CA PRO A 138 8.23 20.26 6.50
C PRO A 138 7.04 21.22 6.53
N ARG A 139 6.96 22.03 7.60
CA ARG A 139 5.94 23.07 7.72
C ARG A 139 6.06 24.06 6.57
N GLY A 140 4.93 24.39 5.92
CA GLY A 140 4.91 25.27 4.76
C GLY A 140 5.46 24.63 3.48
N SER A 141 5.54 23.29 3.40
CA SER A 141 5.99 22.59 2.20
C SER A 141 5.18 23.00 0.97
N ALA A 142 5.87 23.54 -0.04
CA ALA A 142 5.27 23.92 -1.32
C ALA A 142 4.60 22.72 -2.00
N GLU A 143 5.24 21.54 -1.93
CA GLU A 143 4.70 20.32 -2.52
C GLU A 143 3.37 19.90 -1.88
N VAL A 144 3.22 20.07 -0.56
CA VAL A 144 1.93 19.82 0.11
C VAL A 144 0.87 20.78 -0.40
N GLY A 145 1.22 22.05 -0.61
CA GLY A 145 0.32 23.05 -1.20
C GLY A 145 -0.19 22.63 -2.58
N GLU A 146 0.74 22.28 -3.47
CA GLU A 146 0.43 21.83 -4.84
C GLU A 146 -0.40 20.53 -4.86
N LEU A 147 -0.11 19.59 -3.97
CA LEU A 147 -0.89 18.36 -3.81
C LEU A 147 -2.32 18.66 -3.38
N LEU A 148 -2.51 19.54 -2.39
CA LEU A 148 -3.82 19.93 -1.90
C LEU A 148 -4.59 20.78 -2.92
N ASP A 149 -3.91 21.60 -3.74
CA ASP A 149 -4.53 22.33 -4.86
C ASP A 149 -5.07 21.39 -5.94
N ARG A 150 -4.36 20.29 -6.22
CA ARG A 150 -4.86 19.23 -7.11
C ARG A 150 -6.04 18.47 -6.51
N ALA A 151 -6.21 18.51 -5.19
CA ALA A 151 -7.35 17.90 -4.51
C ALA A 151 -8.63 18.75 -4.53
N ARG A 152 -8.74 19.74 -5.43
CA ARG A 152 -9.91 20.65 -5.61
C ARG A 152 -11.28 19.98 -5.82
N LEU A 153 -11.32 18.67 -6.06
CA LEU A 153 -12.56 17.89 -6.08
C LEU A 153 -13.15 17.68 -4.67
N LEU A 154 -12.36 17.92 -3.64
CA LEU A 154 -12.80 17.93 -2.25
C LEU A 154 -13.47 19.26 -1.91
N ASP A 155 -14.25 19.24 -0.83
CA ASP A 155 -14.84 20.43 -0.25
C ASP A 155 -13.77 21.50 0.06
N PRO A 156 -13.99 22.79 -0.33
CA PRO A 156 -13.01 23.86 -0.13
C PRO A 156 -12.60 24.07 1.33
N TYR A 157 -13.54 23.89 2.27
CA TYR A 157 -13.23 24.03 3.70
C TYR A 157 -12.24 22.94 4.15
N THR A 158 -12.41 21.72 3.67
CA THR A 158 -11.47 20.62 3.91
C THR A 158 -10.06 20.96 3.41
N VAL A 159 -9.92 21.45 2.17
CA VAL A 159 -8.61 21.81 1.60
C VAL A 159 -7.97 22.95 2.39
N HIS A 160 -8.74 23.99 2.75
CA HIS A 160 -8.24 25.11 3.54
C HIS A 160 -7.72 24.67 4.92
N ARG A 161 -8.49 23.81 5.62
CA ARG A 161 -8.09 23.24 6.92
C ARG A 161 -6.77 22.46 6.81
N LEU A 162 -6.62 21.61 5.79
CA LEU A 162 -5.39 20.83 5.60
C LEU A 162 -4.18 21.72 5.30
N LYS A 163 -4.34 22.77 4.49
CA LYS A 163 -3.28 23.77 4.24
C LYS A 163 -2.87 24.48 5.53
N TRP A 164 -3.83 24.91 6.34
CA TRP A 164 -3.56 25.56 7.62
C TRP A 164 -2.82 24.65 8.59
N GLU A 165 -3.26 23.39 8.74
CA GLU A 165 -2.59 22.39 9.58
C GLU A 165 -1.13 22.14 9.11
N ALA A 166 -0.89 22.17 7.80
CA ALA A 166 0.45 22.07 7.21
C ALA A 166 1.29 23.37 7.31
N GLY A 167 0.74 24.44 7.86
CA GLY A 167 1.40 25.75 7.96
C GLY A 167 1.52 26.50 6.65
N ILE A 168 0.68 26.18 5.66
CA ILE A 168 0.61 26.84 4.37
C ILE A 168 -0.41 27.98 4.48
N LYS A 169 -0.01 29.19 4.07
CA LYS A 169 -0.94 30.31 3.95
C LYS A 169 -1.91 30.02 2.80
N ALA A 170 -3.20 29.94 3.12
CA ALA A 170 -4.25 29.73 2.15
C ALA A 170 -4.55 31.00 1.34
#